data_AF-A0A3N1X6C8-F1
#
_entry.id   AF-A0A3N1X6C8-F1
#
_cell.length_a   1.000
_cell.length_b   1.000
_cell.length_c   1.000
_cell.angle_alpha   90.00
_cell.angle_beta   90.00
_cell.angle_gamma   90.00
#
_symmetry.space_group_name_H-M   'P 1'
#
loop_
_entity.id
_entity.type
_entity.pdbx_description
1 polymer ?
#
loop_
_entity_poly.entity_id
_entity_poly.type
_entity_poly.pdbx_seq_one_letter_code
_entity_poly.pdbx_strand_id
1 'polypeptide(L)'
;MDNSSNNKQNQKSNKNLSILLNMLFFSMLLLLIGILIYPHTLFFYQKKYYTPLEMRLNKDDIVLEKGKSEKLYMIAINKRVDYSSTDFKVADVNLLGKVTAKKAGKAVIKAKVDGRVFKCRVQVIDINKKNLSISIGEAKKLKIKGTWSNVKWESKNKGIVKVSSSGKVVGVKKGRTTVTAKVKGIKITCIVTVK
;
A
#
# COMPACT_ATOMS: atom_id res chain seq x y z
N MET A 1 55.79 -7.67 38.46
CA MET A 1 54.99 -6.41 38.47
C MET A 1 53.56 -6.65 37.94
N ASP A 2 53.05 -7.89 38.02
CA ASP A 2 51.94 -8.33 37.16
C ASP A 2 50.56 -8.39 37.83
N ASN A 3 50.48 -8.20 39.15
CA ASN A 3 49.21 -8.25 39.88
C ASN A 3 48.32 -7.00 39.66
N SER A 4 48.90 -5.84 39.32
CA SER A 4 48.12 -4.62 39.09
C SER A 4 47.42 -4.61 37.72
N SER A 5 48.06 -5.19 36.70
CA SER A 5 47.52 -5.25 35.33
C SER A 5 46.38 -6.27 35.20
N ASN A 6 46.52 -7.46 35.82
CA ASN A 6 45.46 -8.48 35.84
C ASN A 6 44.20 -8.01 36.60
N ASN A 7 44.37 -7.27 37.70
CA ASN A 7 43.23 -6.75 38.46
C ASN A 7 42.46 -5.67 37.67
N LYS A 8 43.16 -4.79 36.93
CA LYS A 8 42.53 -3.77 36.06
C LYS A 8 41.78 -4.39 34.87
N GLN A 9 42.32 -5.45 34.24
CA GLN A 9 41.63 -6.15 33.15
C GLN A 9 40.39 -6.90 33.64
N ASN A 10 40.47 -7.58 34.79
CA ASN A 10 39.30 -8.23 35.42
C ASN A 10 38.23 -7.22 35.84
N GLN A 11 38.63 -6.07 36.39
CA GLN A 11 37.68 -5.01 36.76
C GLN A 11 37.00 -4.38 35.52
N LYS A 12 37.69 -4.29 34.37
CA LYS A 12 37.12 -3.82 33.10
C LYS A 12 36.18 -4.85 32.47
N SER A 13 36.55 -6.14 32.49
CA SER A 13 35.69 -7.23 31.99
C SER A 13 34.39 -7.34 32.78
N ASN A 14 34.47 -7.28 34.11
CA ASN A 14 33.29 -7.30 35.00
C ASN A 14 32.38 -6.07 34.80
N LYS A 15 32.95 -4.90 34.53
CA LYS A 15 32.19 -3.69 34.18
C LYS A 15 31.48 -3.85 32.82
N ASN A 16 32.12 -4.43 31.82
CA ASN A 16 31.50 -4.66 30.51
C ASN A 16 30.38 -5.71 30.57
N LEU A 17 30.59 -6.77 31.37
CA LEU A 17 29.59 -7.81 31.59
C LEU A 17 28.34 -7.27 32.30
N SER A 18 28.51 -6.40 33.30
CA SER A 18 27.37 -5.76 33.99
C SER A 18 26.62 -4.77 33.09
N ILE A 19 27.32 -4.05 32.20
CA ILE A 19 26.69 -3.20 31.19
C ILE A 19 25.85 -4.02 30.21
N LEU A 20 26.38 -5.14 29.70
CA LEU A 20 25.66 -6.06 28.80
C LEU A 20 24.44 -6.68 29.50
N LEU A 21 24.58 -7.10 30.76
CA LEU A 21 23.48 -7.66 31.53
C LEU A 21 22.37 -6.63 31.77
N ASN A 22 22.74 -5.38 32.09
CA ASN A 22 21.78 -4.28 32.21
C ASN A 22 21.11 -3.97 30.87
N MET A 23 21.85 -3.94 29.76
CA MET A 23 21.25 -3.76 28.43
C MET A 23 20.27 -4.88 28.07
N LEU A 24 20.59 -6.12 28.40
CA LEU A 24 19.70 -7.27 28.20
C LEU A 24 18.45 -7.16 29.08
N PHE A 25 18.62 -6.77 30.35
CA PHE A 25 17.52 -6.54 31.28
C PHE A 25 16.59 -5.42 30.81
N PHE A 26 17.14 -4.25 30.44
CA PHE A 26 16.35 -3.15 29.90
C PHE A 26 15.69 -3.49 28.57
N SER A 27 16.33 -4.29 27.71
CA SER A 27 15.73 -4.81 26.47
C SER A 27 14.53 -5.73 26.75
N MET A 28 14.68 -6.69 27.67
CA MET A 28 13.56 -7.55 28.10
C MET A 28 12.45 -6.75 28.78
N LEU A 29 12.79 -5.77 29.60
CA LEU A 29 11.82 -4.90 30.25
C LEU A 29 11.05 -4.06 29.23
N LEU A 30 11.72 -3.51 28.21
CA LEU A 30 11.07 -2.77 27.12
C LEU A 30 10.14 -3.67 26.30
N LEU A 31 10.53 -4.93 26.06
CA LEU A 31 9.72 -5.92 25.37
C LEU A 31 8.48 -6.33 26.19
N LEU A 32 8.64 -6.54 27.50
CA LEU A 32 7.56 -6.84 28.44
C LEU A 32 6.57 -5.67 28.53
N ILE A 33 7.07 -4.44 28.67
CA ILE A 33 6.27 -3.22 28.65
C ILE A 33 5.54 -3.10 27.31
N GLY A 34 6.21 -3.40 26.20
CA GLY A 34 5.58 -3.46 24.87
C GLY A 34 4.40 -4.43 24.82
N ILE A 35 4.53 -5.63 25.38
CA ILE A 35 3.46 -6.64 25.44
C ILE A 35 2.29 -6.18 26.33
N LEU A 36 2.57 -5.56 27.48
CA LEU A 36 1.55 -5.08 28.42
C LEU A 36 0.78 -3.88 27.86
N ILE A 37 1.48 -2.96 27.19
CA ILE A 37 0.86 -1.76 26.61
C ILE A 37 0.15 -2.10 25.29
N TYR A 38 0.63 -3.08 24.51
CA TYR A 38 0.06 -3.46 23.21
C TYR A 38 -1.48 -3.62 23.21
N PRO A 39 -2.12 -4.42 24.09
CA PRO A 39 -3.59 -4.55 24.13
C PRO A 39 -4.33 -3.26 24.49
N HIS A 40 -3.66 -2.31 25.14
CA HIS A 40 -4.19 -0.99 25.46
C HIS A 40 -3.81 0.09 24.44
N THR A 41 -2.99 -0.23 23.43
CA THR A 41 -2.71 0.68 22.33
C THR A 41 -3.85 0.69 21.31
N LEU A 42 -4.03 1.84 20.65
CA LEU A 42 -4.89 1.96 19.46
C LEU A 42 -4.58 0.91 18.38
N PHE A 43 -3.35 0.37 18.34
CA PHE A 43 -2.92 -0.63 17.36
C PHE A 43 -3.59 -1.99 17.55
N PHE A 44 -3.83 -2.43 18.78
CA PHE A 44 -4.56 -3.68 19.06
C PHE A 44 -6.01 -3.61 18.58
N TYR A 45 -6.66 -2.47 18.79
CA TYR A 45 -8.05 -2.23 18.38
C TYR A 45 -8.24 -1.93 16.89
N GLN A 46 -7.16 -1.72 16.12
CA GLN A 46 -7.26 -1.60 14.65
C GLN A 46 -7.51 -2.94 13.94
N LYS A 47 -7.36 -4.07 14.63
CA LYS A 47 -7.64 -5.39 14.04
C LYS A 47 -9.14 -5.63 14.05
N LYS A 48 -9.77 -5.66 12.86
CA LYS A 48 -11.19 -6.02 12.72
C LYS A 48 -11.37 -7.51 13.03
N TYR A 49 -11.89 -7.83 14.20
CA TYR A 49 -12.36 -9.17 14.53
C TYR A 49 -13.78 -9.34 13.99
N TYR A 50 -13.96 -10.26 13.06
CA TYR A 50 -15.29 -10.58 12.52
C TYR A 50 -15.87 -11.76 13.29
N THR A 51 -17.12 -11.65 13.70
CA THR A 51 -17.81 -12.81 14.25
C THR A 51 -18.18 -13.78 13.11
N PRO A 52 -18.30 -15.10 13.37
CA PRO A 52 -18.53 -16.10 12.33
C PRO A 52 -19.81 -15.90 11.49
N LEU A 53 -20.78 -15.15 12.02
CA LEU A 53 -22.10 -14.91 11.41
C LEU A 53 -22.31 -13.45 10.97
N GLU A 54 -21.26 -12.63 10.98
CA GLU A 54 -21.38 -11.24 10.59
C GLU A 54 -21.56 -11.08 9.08
N MET A 55 -22.68 -10.50 8.66
CA MET A 55 -22.87 -10.09 7.27
C MET A 55 -21.89 -9.00 6.91
N ARG A 56 -21.02 -9.26 5.94
CA ARG A 56 -20.03 -8.29 5.47
C ARG A 56 -19.61 -8.56 4.04
N LEU A 57 -18.97 -7.56 3.45
CA LEU A 57 -18.27 -7.76 2.18
C LEU A 57 -16.92 -8.43 2.43
N ASN A 58 -16.45 -9.17 1.43
CA ASN A 58 -15.08 -9.67 1.44
C ASN A 58 -14.05 -8.51 1.40
N LYS A 59 -14.43 -7.34 0.86
CA LYS A 59 -13.58 -6.15 0.72
C LYS A 59 -14.38 -4.85 0.91
N ASP A 60 -13.81 -3.93 1.70
CA ASP A 60 -14.37 -2.58 1.92
C ASP A 60 -13.84 -1.53 0.93
N ASP A 61 -12.68 -1.78 0.34
CA ASP A 61 -12.00 -0.90 -0.61
C ASP A 61 -11.31 -1.73 -1.70
N ILE A 62 -11.49 -1.32 -2.95
CA ILE A 62 -10.95 -1.95 -4.15
C ILE A 62 -10.21 -0.89 -4.97
N VAL A 63 -8.99 -1.19 -5.37
CA VAL A 63 -8.21 -0.36 -6.31
C VAL A 63 -7.92 -1.17 -7.55
N LEU A 64 -8.40 -0.72 -8.70
CA LEU A 64 -8.26 -1.42 -9.97
C LEU A 64 -7.66 -0.52 -11.04
N GLU A 65 -6.73 -1.06 -11.83
CA GLU A 65 -6.35 -0.43 -13.09
C GLU A 65 -7.53 -0.47 -14.08
N LYS A 66 -7.73 0.61 -14.83
CA LYS A 66 -8.74 0.67 -15.89
C LYS A 66 -8.69 -0.57 -16.80
N GLY A 67 -9.84 -1.19 -17.01
CA GLY A 67 -10.03 -2.42 -17.80
C GLY A 67 -9.90 -3.72 -17.00
N LYS A 68 -9.46 -3.67 -15.74
CA LYS A 68 -9.42 -4.85 -14.86
C LYS A 68 -10.75 -5.07 -14.15
N SER A 69 -10.90 -6.25 -13.58
CA SER A 69 -12.08 -6.63 -12.81
C SER A 69 -11.71 -7.43 -11.58
N GLU A 70 -12.56 -7.37 -10.56
CA GLU A 70 -12.38 -8.09 -9.31
C GLU A 70 -13.72 -8.57 -8.76
N LYS A 71 -13.72 -9.70 -8.07
CA LYS A 71 -14.93 -10.26 -7.47
C LYS A 71 -15.16 -9.65 -6.09
N LEU A 72 -16.29 -8.96 -5.96
CA LEU A 72 -16.87 -8.55 -4.70
C LEU A 72 -18.00 -9.54 -4.36
N TYR A 73 -18.00 -10.05 -3.13
CA TYR A 73 -19.08 -10.92 -2.67
C TYR A 73 -19.41 -10.66 -1.21
N MET A 74 -20.66 -10.90 -0.85
CA MET A 74 -21.12 -10.91 0.52
C MET A 74 -20.79 -12.23 1.18
N ILE A 75 -20.32 -12.17 2.42
CA ILE A 75 -20.27 -13.28 3.35
C ILE A 75 -21.62 -13.23 4.09
N ALA A 76 -22.57 -14.04 3.63
CA ALA A 76 -23.93 -14.15 4.16
C ALA A 76 -24.51 -15.54 3.80
N ILE A 77 -25.41 -16.07 4.63
CA ILE A 77 -25.96 -17.43 4.47
C ILE A 77 -27.27 -17.38 3.69
N ASN A 78 -27.31 -18.03 2.52
CA ASN A 78 -28.53 -18.24 1.72
C ASN A 78 -29.31 -16.95 1.38
N LYS A 79 -28.62 -15.81 1.26
CA LYS A 79 -29.25 -14.54 0.89
C LYS A 79 -28.87 -14.10 -0.51
N ARG A 80 -29.87 -13.67 -1.28
CA ARG A 80 -29.68 -12.98 -2.56
C ARG A 80 -29.12 -11.58 -2.28
N VAL A 81 -28.18 -11.15 -3.11
CA VAL A 81 -27.53 -9.85 -3.00
C VAL A 81 -27.81 -9.03 -4.24
N ASP A 82 -28.33 -7.82 -4.04
CA ASP A 82 -28.51 -6.87 -5.12
C ASP A 82 -27.35 -5.89 -5.15
N TYR A 83 -26.55 -5.94 -6.23
CA TYR A 83 -25.44 -5.04 -6.44
C TYR A 83 -25.84 -3.83 -7.28
N SER A 84 -25.32 -2.66 -6.93
CA SER A 84 -25.43 -1.45 -7.73
C SER A 84 -24.19 -0.58 -7.58
N SER A 85 -23.95 0.32 -8.53
CA SER A 85 -22.85 1.29 -8.48
C SER A 85 -23.40 2.71 -8.39
N THR A 86 -22.73 3.57 -7.62
CA THR A 86 -23.03 5.02 -7.65
C THR A 86 -22.60 5.69 -8.95
N ASP A 87 -21.66 5.10 -9.69
CA ASP A 87 -21.23 5.58 -11.01
C ASP A 87 -20.78 4.38 -11.86
N PHE A 88 -21.72 3.86 -12.65
CA PHE A 88 -21.50 2.72 -13.54
C PHE A 88 -20.53 3.02 -14.69
N LYS A 89 -20.29 4.31 -15.02
CA LYS A 89 -19.31 4.69 -16.05
C LYS A 89 -17.89 4.61 -15.52
N VAL A 90 -17.70 4.80 -14.21
CA VAL A 90 -16.42 4.59 -13.51
C VAL A 90 -16.21 3.12 -13.19
N ALA A 91 -17.11 2.51 -12.42
CA ALA A 91 -17.02 1.12 -12.03
C ALA A 91 -18.40 0.46 -12.11
N ASP A 92 -18.49 -0.62 -12.86
CA ASP A 92 -19.72 -1.38 -13.07
C ASP A 92 -19.68 -2.67 -12.26
N VAL A 93 -20.84 -3.21 -11.89
CA VAL A 93 -20.95 -4.47 -11.16
C VAL A 93 -22.09 -5.30 -11.72
N ASN A 94 -21.84 -6.57 -12.00
CA ASN A 94 -22.88 -7.47 -12.48
C ASN A 94 -23.62 -8.17 -11.31
N LEU A 95 -24.66 -8.94 -11.63
CA LEU A 95 -25.46 -9.70 -10.66
C LEU A 95 -24.64 -10.68 -9.80
N LEU A 96 -23.51 -11.14 -10.32
CA LEU A 96 -22.60 -12.05 -9.61
C LEU A 96 -21.58 -11.28 -8.76
N GLY A 97 -21.60 -9.95 -8.69
CA GLY A 97 -20.63 -9.16 -7.94
C GLY A 97 -19.25 -9.03 -8.63
N LYS A 98 -19.15 -9.30 -9.94
CA LYS A 98 -17.92 -8.98 -10.70
C LYS A 98 -17.89 -7.47 -10.95
N VAL A 99 -16.98 -6.78 -10.27
CA VAL A 99 -16.75 -5.34 -10.40
C VAL A 99 -15.78 -5.10 -11.54
N THR A 100 -16.14 -4.30 -12.54
CA THR A 100 -15.33 -3.98 -13.72
C THR A 100 -14.97 -2.50 -13.75
N ALA A 101 -13.67 -2.21 -13.86
CA ALA A 101 -13.12 -0.86 -13.88
C ALA A 101 -13.20 -0.26 -15.29
N LYS A 102 -14.11 0.69 -15.53
CA LYS A 102 -14.38 1.23 -16.87
C LYS A 102 -13.66 2.56 -17.13
N LYS A 103 -13.75 3.53 -16.22
CA LYS A 103 -13.16 4.86 -16.37
C LYS A 103 -12.44 5.28 -15.12
N ALA A 104 -11.29 5.94 -15.27
CA ALA A 104 -10.55 6.48 -14.15
C ALA A 104 -11.43 7.41 -13.31
N GLY A 105 -11.54 7.14 -12.02
CA GLY A 105 -12.51 7.82 -11.16
C GLY A 105 -12.72 7.06 -9.85
N LYS A 106 -13.77 7.49 -9.14
CA LYS A 106 -14.15 6.94 -7.84
C LYS A 106 -15.62 6.55 -7.91
N ALA A 107 -15.96 5.39 -7.37
CA ALA A 107 -17.33 4.93 -7.26
C ALA A 107 -17.52 4.18 -5.93
N VAL A 108 -18.77 3.94 -5.55
CA VAL A 108 -19.12 3.07 -4.45
C VAL A 108 -20.03 1.97 -4.99
N ILE A 109 -19.64 0.72 -4.78
CA ILE A 109 -20.51 -0.43 -5.03
C ILE A 109 -21.34 -0.65 -3.77
N LYS A 110 -22.66 -0.67 -3.93
CA LYS A 110 -23.63 -0.97 -2.89
C LYS A 110 -24.09 -2.41 -3.07
N ALA A 111 -24.01 -3.20 -2.01
CA ALA A 111 -24.57 -4.54 -1.93
C ALA A 111 -25.75 -4.51 -0.94
N LYS A 112 -26.96 -4.73 -1.43
CA LYS A 112 -28.17 -4.75 -0.61
C LYS A 112 -28.56 -6.19 -0.28
N VAL A 113 -28.75 -6.47 1.00
CA VAL A 113 -29.15 -7.79 1.53
C VAL A 113 -30.11 -7.56 2.69
N ASP A 114 -31.30 -8.16 2.66
CA ASP A 114 -32.33 -8.05 3.72
C ASP A 114 -32.58 -6.59 4.18
N GLY A 115 -32.72 -5.68 3.22
CA GLY A 115 -32.95 -4.25 3.50
C GLY A 115 -31.71 -3.46 3.96
N ARG A 116 -30.61 -4.13 4.32
CA ARG A 116 -29.34 -3.50 4.73
C ARG A 116 -28.48 -3.21 3.50
N VAL A 117 -27.68 -2.14 3.57
CA VAL A 117 -26.81 -1.71 2.47
C VAL A 117 -25.35 -1.69 2.94
N PHE A 118 -24.54 -2.57 2.34
CA PHE A 118 -23.09 -2.62 2.51
C PHE A 118 -22.43 -1.85 1.38
N LYS A 119 -21.29 -1.20 1.68
CA LYS A 119 -20.61 -0.30 0.73
C LYS A 119 -19.15 -0.73 0.55
N CYS A 120 -18.75 -0.89 -0.71
CA CYS A 120 -17.35 -1.03 -1.11
C CYS A 120 -16.91 0.23 -1.85
N ARG A 121 -15.83 0.87 -1.41
CA ARG A 121 -15.22 1.98 -2.17
C ARG A 121 -14.42 1.41 -3.33
N VAL A 122 -14.54 2.01 -4.51
CA VAL A 122 -13.79 1.61 -5.70
C VAL A 122 -13.02 2.80 -6.25
N GLN A 123 -11.70 2.61 -6.39
CA GLN A 123 -10.80 3.51 -7.08
C GLN A 123 -10.39 2.89 -8.41
N VAL A 124 -10.81 3.49 -9.51
CA VAL A 124 -10.33 3.09 -10.83
C VAL A 124 -9.19 4.00 -11.21
N ILE A 125 -7.99 3.43 -11.26
CA ILE A 125 -6.75 4.14 -11.53
C ILE A 125 -6.31 3.98 -12.97
N ASP A 126 -5.77 5.06 -13.54
CA ASP A 126 -5.21 5.07 -14.89
C ASP A 126 -4.08 6.09 -14.96
N ILE A 127 -3.06 5.81 -15.77
CA ILE A 127 -1.96 6.75 -16.00
C ILE A 127 -2.31 7.69 -17.15
N ASN A 128 -1.97 8.97 -17.01
CA ASN A 128 -2.27 9.97 -18.05
C ASN A 128 -1.62 9.65 -19.40
N LYS A 129 -0.50 8.93 -19.42
CA LYS A 129 0.25 8.54 -20.61
C LYS A 129 0.89 7.17 -20.39
N LYS A 130 0.68 6.23 -21.32
CA LYS A 130 1.37 4.92 -21.32
C LYS A 130 2.75 4.98 -21.98
N ASN A 131 2.92 5.93 -22.89
CA ASN A 131 4.18 6.20 -23.59
C ASN A 131 4.48 7.70 -23.49
N LEU A 132 5.74 8.03 -23.24
CA LEU A 132 6.22 9.41 -23.10
C LEU A 132 7.53 9.58 -23.87
N SER A 133 7.55 10.52 -24.80
CA SER A 133 8.78 10.96 -25.47
C SER A 133 9.22 12.31 -24.89
N ILE A 134 10.50 12.40 -24.51
CA ILE A 134 11.14 13.62 -24.01
C ILE A 134 12.55 13.76 -24.58
N SER A 135 13.06 14.98 -24.63
CA SER A 135 14.48 15.24 -24.91
C SER A 135 15.32 15.14 -23.63
N ILE A 136 16.64 15.04 -23.79
CA ILE A 136 17.59 15.11 -22.66
C ILE A 136 17.41 16.45 -21.93
N GLY A 137 17.34 16.41 -20.59
CA GLY A 137 17.09 17.58 -19.74
C GLY A 137 15.62 18.01 -19.65
N GLU A 138 14.77 17.61 -20.59
CA GLU A 138 13.34 17.96 -20.57
C GLU A 138 12.61 17.27 -19.41
N ALA A 139 11.71 18.01 -18.77
CA ALA A 139 10.89 17.52 -17.69
C ALA A 139 9.40 17.46 -18.08
N LYS A 140 8.75 16.31 -17.87
CA LYS A 140 7.30 16.14 -18.03
C LYS A 140 6.66 15.53 -16.78
N LYS A 141 5.39 15.82 -16.56
CA LYS A 141 4.64 15.30 -15.40
C LYS A 141 3.78 14.09 -15.79
N LEU A 142 4.04 12.95 -15.16
CA LEU A 142 3.12 11.82 -15.14
C LEU A 142 2.13 11.99 -13.98
N LYS A 143 0.88 11.58 -14.20
CA LYS A 143 -0.20 11.68 -13.22
C LYS A 143 -1.00 10.39 -13.23
N ILE A 144 -1.28 9.85 -12.05
CA ILE A 144 -2.28 8.79 -11.87
C ILE A 144 -3.63 9.46 -11.59
N LYS A 145 -4.64 9.13 -12.39
CA LYS A 145 -6.01 9.60 -12.22
C LYS A 145 -6.79 8.62 -11.33
N GLY A 146 -7.85 9.11 -10.68
CA GLY A 146 -8.82 8.25 -10.00
C GLY A 146 -8.41 7.69 -8.62
N THR A 147 -7.33 8.20 -8.01
CA THR A 147 -6.91 7.80 -6.66
C THR A 147 -6.91 8.97 -5.67
N TRP A 148 -7.12 8.65 -4.38
CA TRP A 148 -6.89 9.53 -3.22
C TRP A 148 -5.62 9.12 -2.46
N SER A 149 -5.00 8.03 -2.89
CA SER A 149 -3.86 7.43 -2.20
C SER A 149 -2.56 8.02 -2.72
N ASN A 150 -1.55 8.04 -1.86
CA ASN A 150 -0.20 8.41 -2.26
C ASN A 150 0.33 7.46 -3.34
N VAL A 151 0.96 8.05 -4.36
CA VAL A 151 1.57 7.32 -5.48
C VAL A 151 3.07 7.23 -5.24
N LYS A 152 3.60 6.00 -5.20
CA LYS A 152 5.05 5.79 -5.15
C LYS A 152 5.59 5.64 -6.57
N TRP A 153 6.59 6.43 -6.93
CA TRP A 153 7.18 6.43 -8.27
C TRP A 153 8.57 5.80 -8.25
N GLU A 154 8.89 5.06 -9.30
CA GLU A 154 10.19 4.41 -9.48
C GLU A 154 10.56 4.38 -10.96
N SER A 155 11.84 4.64 -11.27
CA SER A 155 12.38 4.45 -12.61
C SER A 155 13.21 3.17 -12.64
N LYS A 156 12.94 2.30 -13.62
CA LYS A 156 13.71 1.06 -13.83
C LYS A 156 15.20 1.36 -14.11
N ASN A 157 15.50 2.48 -14.77
CA ASN A 157 16.88 2.91 -15.03
C ASN A 157 17.02 4.42 -14.80
N LYS A 158 17.57 4.78 -13.64
CA LYS A 158 17.79 6.17 -13.20
C LYS A 158 18.86 6.91 -14.03
N GLY A 159 19.72 6.19 -14.75
CA GLY A 159 20.71 6.76 -15.66
C GLY A 159 20.11 7.25 -16.98
N ILE A 160 18.97 6.71 -17.39
CA ILE A 160 18.23 7.16 -18.59
C ILE A 160 17.17 8.18 -18.20
N VAL A 161 16.38 7.90 -17.16
CA VAL A 161 15.28 8.75 -16.71
C VAL A 161 15.21 8.79 -15.19
N LYS A 162 15.12 10.00 -14.61
CA LYS A 162 14.82 10.20 -13.19
C LYS A 162 13.34 10.55 -13.02
N VAL A 163 12.75 10.12 -11.90
CA VAL A 163 11.38 10.47 -11.53
C VAL A 163 11.34 10.93 -10.07
N SER A 164 10.65 12.03 -9.80
CA SER A 164 10.43 12.54 -8.44
C SER A 164 9.23 11.88 -7.76
N SER A 165 9.08 12.08 -6.45
CA SER A 165 7.90 11.67 -5.68
C SER A 165 6.58 12.28 -6.18
N SER A 166 6.64 13.45 -6.83
CA SER A 166 5.49 14.14 -7.43
C SER A 166 5.16 13.70 -8.86
N GLY A 167 5.89 12.72 -9.41
CA GLY A 167 5.73 12.23 -10.77
C GLY A 167 6.37 13.12 -11.85
N LYS A 168 7.30 14.01 -11.48
CA LYS A 168 8.11 14.78 -12.45
C LYS A 168 9.19 13.86 -13.01
N VAL A 169 9.10 13.59 -14.31
CA VAL A 169 10.01 12.72 -15.07
C VAL A 169 10.98 13.59 -15.85
N VAL A 170 12.29 13.34 -15.70
CA VAL A 170 13.37 14.09 -16.34
C VAL A 170 14.24 13.15 -17.17
N GLY A 171 14.48 13.51 -18.43
CA GLY A 171 15.39 12.79 -19.32
C GLY A 171 16.85 13.05 -18.93
N VAL A 172 17.64 11.99 -18.76
CA VAL A 172 19.05 12.09 -18.36
C VAL A 172 19.97 11.66 -19.49
N LYS A 173 19.67 10.53 -20.14
CA LYS A 173 20.47 9.98 -21.23
C LYS A 173 19.55 9.39 -22.29
N LYS A 174 19.93 9.49 -23.55
CA LYS A 174 19.24 8.85 -24.68
C LYS A 174 19.02 7.37 -24.40
N GLY A 175 17.81 6.88 -24.65
CA GLY A 175 17.45 5.49 -24.42
C GLY A 175 15.98 5.30 -24.06
N ARG A 176 15.59 4.04 -23.84
CA ARG A 176 14.23 3.65 -23.50
C ARG A 176 14.21 2.96 -22.14
N THR A 177 13.33 3.40 -21.25
CA THR A 177 13.18 2.81 -19.92
C THR A 177 11.72 2.85 -19.46
N THR A 178 11.41 2.24 -18.33
CA THR A 178 10.06 2.18 -17.76
C THR A 178 10.02 2.91 -16.44
N VAL A 179 9.03 3.79 -16.29
CA VAL A 179 8.66 4.41 -15.03
C VAL A 179 7.43 3.70 -14.47
N THR A 180 7.48 3.29 -13.20
CA THR A 180 6.42 2.56 -12.50
C THR A 180 5.81 3.45 -11.42
N ALA A 181 4.49 3.52 -11.39
CA ALA A 181 3.70 4.09 -10.32
C ALA A 181 3.06 2.96 -9.50
N LYS A 182 3.18 3.00 -8.17
CA LYS A 182 2.57 2.04 -7.25
C LYS A 182 1.52 2.72 -6.38
N VAL A 183 0.30 2.20 -6.41
CA VAL A 183 -0.86 2.69 -5.65
C VAL A 183 -1.51 1.52 -4.91
N LYS A 184 -1.48 1.54 -3.57
CA LYS A 184 -2.02 0.46 -2.71
C LYS A 184 -1.67 -0.97 -3.18
N GLY A 185 -0.44 -1.18 -3.64
CA GLY A 185 0.04 -2.47 -4.13
C GLY A 185 -0.04 -2.67 -5.64
N ILE A 186 -0.96 -2.00 -6.33
CA ILE A 186 -1.10 -2.06 -7.79
C ILE A 186 0.03 -1.29 -8.47
N LYS A 187 0.66 -1.88 -9.49
CA LYS A 187 1.72 -1.26 -10.29
C LYS A 187 1.17 -0.86 -11.67
N ILE A 188 1.32 0.41 -12.05
CA ILE A 188 1.01 0.93 -13.39
C ILE A 188 2.32 1.42 -14.02
N THR A 189 2.53 1.16 -15.31
CA THR A 189 3.78 1.48 -16.00
C THR A 189 3.58 2.51 -17.12
N CYS A 190 4.60 3.33 -17.34
CA CYS A 190 4.76 4.18 -18.50
C CYS A 190 6.13 3.90 -19.13
N ILE A 191 6.16 3.67 -20.43
CA ILE A 191 7.40 3.59 -21.21
C ILE A 191 7.84 5.02 -21.51
N VAL A 192 9.10 5.33 -21.19
CA VAL A 192 9.71 6.64 -21.47
C VAL A 192 10.86 6.46 -22.44
N THR A 193 10.81 7.21 -23.54
CA THR A 193 11.87 7.27 -24.55
C THR A 193 12.50 8.64 -24.50
N VAL A 194 13.79 8.69 -24.19
CA VAL A 194 14.61 9.90 -24.26
C VAL A 194 15.27 9.93 -25.62
N LYS A 195 14.96 10.96 -26.41
CA LYS A 195 15.52 11.17 -27.74
C LYS A 195 16.77 12.06 -27.67
#